data_AF-A0AAV0L3U7-F1
#
_entry.id   AF-A0AAV0L3U7-F1
#
_cell.length_a   1.000
_cell.length_b   1.000
_cell.length_c   1.000
_cell.angle_alpha   90.00
_cell.angle_beta   90.00
_cell.angle_gamma   90.00
#
_symmetry.space_group_name_H-M   'P 1'
#
loop_
_entity.id
_entity.type
_entity.pdbx_description
1 polymer ?
#
loop_
_entity_poly.entity_id
_entity_poly.type
_entity_poly.pdbx_seq_one_letter_code
_entity_poly.pdbx_strand_id
1 'polypeptide(L)'
;MGCGMTQSGGYLDGIAPDGLMGLGPGKISVPSFLAKAGFIQDSFSLCFDEEDSGKIYFGDQGPHAQQSTPFLTSNGNYTTYIVGVDGCCIGGSCLKQTRFKALIDSGTSFTFLPEDVYEKTANEFHRQVNSTISTFEGYPWKYCYKSSSQDSPKIPSMKLLFAMNNSFMIHNPVFMVYGIQGLTGFCLAVQPADGDIGIIGLNFMTGYRMVFDRENLNLGWSRSKCEDEIIWAPGNPSGSANPLPTNQEQRIPGQHAVSPAVAGRAPLRPSAAPPSTRRASHLMQWLLPLLVLFVSPTL
;
A
#
# COMPACT_ATOMS: atom_id res chain seq x y z
N MET A 1 -8.58 18.01 9.18
CA MET A 1 -7.42 17.63 10.00
C MET A 1 -7.91 17.21 11.38
N GLY A 2 -7.38 16.13 11.94
CA GLY A 2 -7.71 15.65 13.29
C GLY A 2 -6.48 15.65 14.19
N CYS A 3 -6.69 15.64 15.51
CA CYS A 3 -5.61 15.52 16.49
C CYS A 3 -5.65 14.12 17.13
N GLY A 4 -4.54 13.39 17.04
CA GLY A 4 -4.39 12.08 17.67
C GLY A 4 -4.11 12.23 19.15
N MET A 5 -5.04 11.83 20.01
CA MET A 5 -4.90 11.95 21.47
C MET A 5 -4.26 10.72 22.13
N THR A 6 -4.34 9.57 21.47
CA THR A 6 -3.82 8.30 21.99
C THR A 6 -3.28 7.48 20.83
N GLN A 7 -2.02 7.05 20.96
CA GLN A 7 -1.33 6.21 19.98
C GLN A 7 -1.22 4.78 20.53
N SER A 8 -1.19 3.80 19.63
CA SER A 8 -1.02 2.38 19.97
C SER A 8 -0.32 1.65 18.83
N GLY A 9 0.14 0.42 19.07
CA GLY A 9 0.85 -0.36 18.05
C GLY A 9 2.18 0.29 17.63
N GLY A 10 2.57 0.09 16.36
CA GLY A 10 3.86 0.55 15.84
C GLY A 10 4.08 2.07 15.84
N TYR A 11 3.02 2.87 16.03
CA TYR A 11 3.15 4.32 16.23
C TYR A 11 3.91 4.65 17.53
N LEU A 12 3.83 3.79 18.55
CA LEU A 12 4.63 3.93 19.78
C LEU A 12 6.12 3.67 19.55
N ASP A 13 6.46 2.94 18.49
CA ASP A 13 7.83 2.58 18.11
C ASP A 13 8.47 3.61 17.16
N GLY A 14 7.83 4.79 16.99
CA GLY A 14 8.35 5.91 16.19
C GLY A 14 7.92 5.91 14.72
N ILE A 15 6.95 5.09 14.33
CA ILE A 15 6.29 5.20 13.02
C ILE A 15 5.42 6.47 13.00
N ALA A 16 5.51 7.24 11.91
CA ALA A 16 4.73 8.46 11.69
C ALA A 16 4.78 9.44 12.88
N PRO A 17 5.99 9.86 13.29
CA PRO A 17 6.21 10.58 14.55
C PRO A 17 5.45 11.92 14.63
N ASP A 18 5.26 12.57 13.48
CA ASP A 18 4.54 13.84 13.36
C ASP A 18 3.10 13.67 12.82
N GLY A 19 2.62 12.42 12.74
CA GLY A 19 1.26 12.07 12.34
C GLY A 19 1.15 11.40 10.97
N LEU A 20 -0.09 11.01 10.62
CA LEU A 20 -0.43 10.27 9.42
C LEU A 20 -1.24 11.14 8.45
N MET A 21 -0.80 11.23 7.19
CA MET A 21 -1.55 11.89 6.14
C MET A 21 -2.59 10.92 5.53
N GLY A 22 -3.87 11.14 5.83
CA GLY A 22 -4.95 10.32 5.28
C GLY A 22 -5.25 10.67 3.81
N LEU A 23 -5.12 9.67 2.92
CA LEU A 23 -5.43 9.76 1.49
C LEU A 23 -6.71 9.00 1.09
N GLY A 24 -7.41 8.41 2.06
CA GLY A 24 -8.61 7.62 1.82
C GLY A 24 -9.80 8.43 1.27
N PRO A 25 -10.90 7.76 0.90
CA PRO A 25 -12.10 8.38 0.30
C PRO A 25 -12.95 9.17 1.31
N GLY A 26 -12.55 9.24 2.58
CA GLY A 26 -13.27 9.95 3.62
C GLY A 26 -13.26 11.47 3.44
N LYS A 27 -14.37 12.14 3.79
CA LYS A 27 -14.58 13.59 3.59
C LYS A 27 -13.55 14.52 4.25
N ILE A 28 -12.78 14.02 5.21
CA ILE A 28 -11.76 14.78 5.95
C ILE A 28 -10.33 14.49 5.47
N SER A 29 -10.16 13.63 4.46
CA SER A 29 -8.86 13.34 3.86
C SER A 29 -8.32 14.58 3.14
N VAL A 30 -6.99 14.67 3.02
CA VAL A 30 -6.34 15.78 2.30
C VAL A 30 -6.90 15.95 0.88
N PRO A 31 -6.97 14.90 0.05
CA PRO A 31 -7.40 15.08 -1.33
C PRO A 31 -8.91 15.44 -1.41
N SER A 32 -9.77 14.94 -0.51
CA SER A 32 -11.17 15.37 -0.45
C SER A 32 -11.35 16.81 0.02
N PHE A 33 -10.52 17.28 0.95
CA PHE A 33 -10.56 18.68 1.42
C PHE A 33 -10.18 19.65 0.29
N LEU A 34 -9.09 19.35 -0.42
CA LEU A 34 -8.60 20.18 -1.52
C LEU A 34 -9.58 20.21 -2.70
N ALA A 35 -10.14 19.06 -3.08
CA ALA A 35 -11.12 18.97 -4.16
C ALA A 35 -12.42 19.69 -3.81
N LYS A 36 -12.94 19.53 -2.59
CA LYS A 36 -14.13 20.25 -2.12
C LYS A 36 -13.95 21.77 -2.12
N ALA A 37 -12.73 22.25 -1.88
CA ALA A 37 -12.39 23.66 -1.94
C ALA A 37 -12.18 24.18 -3.39
N GLY A 38 -12.23 23.31 -4.40
CA GLY A 38 -12.07 23.65 -5.81
C GLY A 38 -10.61 23.90 -6.24
N PHE A 39 -9.62 23.48 -5.44
CA PHE A 39 -8.21 23.69 -5.78
C PHE A 39 -7.65 22.64 -6.76
N ILE A 40 -8.26 21.46 -6.79
CA ILE A 40 -7.83 20.30 -7.57
C ILE A 40 -9.04 19.50 -8.05
N GLN A 41 -8.84 18.65 -9.05
CA GLN A 41 -9.75 17.53 -9.32
C GLN A 41 -9.77 16.55 -8.13
N ASP A 42 -10.84 15.77 -7.97
CA ASP A 42 -10.97 14.77 -6.90
C ASP A 42 -10.11 13.52 -7.19
N SER A 43 -8.82 13.71 -7.42
CA SER A 43 -7.85 12.67 -7.73
C SER A 43 -6.49 12.98 -7.11
N PHE A 44 -5.61 11.99 -7.08
CA PHE A 44 -4.21 12.18 -6.75
C PHE A 44 -3.38 11.03 -7.33
N SER A 45 -2.06 11.18 -7.36
CA SER A 45 -1.16 10.07 -7.65
C SER A 45 -0.01 9.97 -6.66
N LEU A 46 0.51 8.75 -6.57
CA LEU A 46 1.71 8.40 -5.81
C LEU A 46 2.75 7.86 -6.78
N CYS A 47 3.99 8.29 -6.63
CA CYS A 47 5.11 7.71 -7.33
C CYS A 47 6.22 7.43 -6.34
N PHE A 48 6.71 6.20 -6.32
CA PHE A 48 7.83 5.78 -5.47
C PHE A 48 8.98 5.33 -6.36
N ASP A 49 10.16 5.89 -6.13
CA ASP A 49 11.38 5.50 -6.81
C ASP A 49 12.09 4.34 -6.09
N GLU A 50 13.18 3.87 -6.68
CA GLU A 50 13.98 2.76 -6.12
C GLU A 50 14.96 3.21 -5.03
N GLU A 51 15.05 4.52 -4.78
CA GLU A 51 15.97 5.14 -3.81
C GLU A 51 15.25 5.48 -2.49
N ASP A 52 14.15 4.78 -2.21
CA ASP A 52 13.27 5.00 -1.04
C ASP A 52 12.70 6.42 -0.95
N SER A 53 12.59 7.10 -2.10
CA SER A 53 12.00 8.42 -2.25
C SER A 53 10.71 8.34 -3.07
N GLY A 54 9.96 9.44 -3.11
CA GLY A 54 8.73 9.49 -3.86
C GLY A 54 8.08 10.86 -3.90
N LYS A 55 7.01 10.95 -4.67
CA LYS A 55 6.21 12.15 -4.85
C LYS A 55 4.72 11.83 -4.77
N ILE A 56 3.98 12.81 -4.27
CA ILE A 56 2.52 12.84 -4.28
C ILE A 56 2.05 14.03 -5.10
N TYR A 57 1.13 13.80 -6.03
CA TYR A 57 0.55 14.85 -6.86
C TYR A 57 -0.96 14.91 -6.62
N PHE A 58 -1.45 16.01 -6.06
CA PHE A 58 -2.87 16.22 -5.85
C PHE A 58 -3.54 16.79 -7.11
N GLY A 59 -4.73 16.29 -7.46
CA GLY A 59 -5.44 16.66 -8.69
C GLY A 59 -4.95 15.96 -9.95
N ASP A 60 -4.00 15.04 -9.80
CA ASP A 60 -3.43 14.32 -10.92
C ASP A 60 -4.36 13.21 -11.42
N GLN A 61 -4.61 13.18 -12.72
CA GLN A 61 -5.41 12.16 -13.41
C GLN A 61 -4.55 11.20 -14.25
N GLY A 62 -3.23 11.39 -14.26
CA GLY A 62 -2.30 10.56 -15.01
C GLY A 62 -2.36 10.77 -16.53
N PRO A 63 -1.53 10.04 -17.28
CA PRO A 63 -1.53 10.10 -18.73
C PRO A 63 -2.74 9.37 -19.32
N HIS A 64 -3.27 9.86 -20.44
CA HIS A 64 -4.45 9.30 -21.11
C HIS A 64 -4.28 7.82 -21.52
N ALA A 65 -3.04 7.38 -21.78
CA ALA A 65 -2.75 6.00 -22.20
C ALA A 65 -2.39 5.06 -21.02
N GLN A 66 -2.63 5.46 -19.77
CA GLN A 66 -2.37 4.61 -18.62
C GLN A 66 -3.24 3.36 -18.62
N GLN A 67 -2.71 2.29 -18.03
CA GLN A 67 -3.51 1.11 -17.70
C GLN A 67 -4.41 1.45 -16.52
N SER A 68 -5.58 0.84 -16.41
CA SER A 68 -6.47 1.11 -15.28
C SER A 68 -7.37 -0.06 -14.90
N THR A 69 -7.94 0.01 -13.71
CA THR A 69 -8.96 -0.91 -13.21
C THR A 69 -9.96 -0.17 -12.31
N PRO A 70 -11.26 -0.49 -12.34
CA PRO A 70 -12.23 0.16 -11.47
C PRO A 70 -12.03 -0.22 -9.99
N PHE A 71 -12.34 0.71 -9.10
CA PHE A 71 -12.47 0.40 -7.67
C PHE A 71 -13.71 -0.45 -7.42
N LEU A 72 -13.58 -1.37 -6.47
CA LEU A 72 -14.66 -2.20 -5.96
C LEU A 72 -15.27 -1.55 -4.71
N THR A 73 -16.59 -1.68 -4.58
CA THR A 73 -17.30 -1.28 -3.36
C THR A 73 -17.22 -2.37 -2.31
N SER A 74 -17.24 -1.96 -1.04
CA SER A 74 -17.48 -2.82 0.11
C SER A 74 -18.83 -2.45 0.71
N ASN A 75 -19.78 -3.39 0.71
CA ASN A 75 -21.16 -3.16 1.17
C ASN A 75 -21.82 -1.93 0.53
N GLY A 76 -21.58 -1.71 -0.76
CA GLY A 76 -22.13 -0.56 -1.51
C GLY A 76 -21.39 0.76 -1.32
N ASN A 77 -20.35 0.81 -0.48
CA ASN A 77 -19.59 2.02 -0.20
C ASN A 77 -18.11 1.88 -0.58
N TYR A 78 -17.50 2.99 -1.01
CA TYR A 78 -16.05 3.12 -1.18
C TYR A 78 -15.43 3.56 0.15
N THR A 79 -15.19 2.62 1.05
CA THR A 79 -14.54 2.92 2.34
C THR A 79 -13.03 2.96 2.25
N THR A 80 -12.46 2.28 1.23
CA THR A 80 -11.03 2.22 0.94
C THR A 80 -10.82 1.83 -0.54
N TYR A 81 -9.58 1.85 -1.02
CA TYR A 81 -9.23 1.56 -2.42
C TYR A 81 -9.02 0.06 -2.62
N ILE A 82 -10.09 -0.67 -2.97
CA ILE A 82 -10.03 -2.10 -3.31
C ILE A 82 -10.16 -2.26 -4.82
N VAL A 83 -9.36 -3.13 -5.41
CA VAL A 83 -9.43 -3.52 -6.82
C VAL A 83 -9.63 -5.03 -6.98
N GLY A 84 -10.11 -5.46 -8.14
CA GLY A 84 -10.19 -6.88 -8.50
C GLY A 84 -8.98 -7.31 -9.32
N VAL A 85 -8.25 -8.31 -8.84
CA VAL A 85 -7.15 -8.95 -9.58
C VAL A 85 -7.69 -10.23 -10.23
N ASP A 86 -7.57 -10.32 -11.55
CA ASP A 86 -8.12 -11.42 -12.36
C ASP A 86 -7.19 -12.64 -12.46
N GLY A 87 -5.91 -12.46 -12.13
CA GLY A 87 -4.94 -13.55 -12.08
C GLY A 87 -3.51 -13.07 -11.87
N CYS A 88 -2.63 -14.02 -11.61
CA CYS A 88 -1.19 -13.81 -11.49
C CYS A 88 -0.44 -14.68 -12.50
N CYS A 89 0.56 -14.09 -13.15
CA CYS A 89 1.48 -14.79 -14.05
C CYS A 89 2.91 -14.66 -13.56
N ILE A 90 3.68 -15.76 -13.67
CA ILE A 90 5.10 -15.81 -13.38
C ILE A 90 5.81 -16.28 -14.66
N GLY A 91 6.78 -15.51 -15.15
CA GLY A 91 7.38 -15.74 -16.46
C GLY A 91 6.31 -15.80 -17.56
N GLY A 92 6.31 -16.90 -18.33
CA GLY A 92 5.29 -17.19 -19.35
C GLY A 92 4.03 -17.91 -18.84
N SER A 93 3.96 -18.26 -17.55
CA SER A 93 2.89 -19.08 -16.98
C SER A 93 1.85 -18.22 -16.27
N CYS A 94 0.61 -18.21 -16.75
CA CYS A 94 -0.52 -17.60 -16.02
C CYS A 94 -1.26 -18.65 -15.20
N LEU A 95 -1.35 -18.41 -13.89
CA LEU A 95 -1.83 -19.36 -12.90
C LEU A 95 -3.36 -19.39 -12.83
N LYS A 96 -3.94 -20.59 -12.84
CA LYS A 96 -5.38 -20.77 -12.67
C LYS A 96 -5.81 -20.47 -11.23
N GLN A 97 -7.04 -19.99 -11.06
CA GLN A 97 -7.65 -19.75 -9.75
C GLN A 97 -6.78 -18.84 -8.86
N THR A 98 -6.26 -17.75 -9.42
CA THR A 98 -5.50 -16.71 -8.70
C THR A 98 -6.24 -15.37 -8.70
N ARG A 99 -7.57 -15.43 -8.69
CA ARG A 99 -8.45 -14.26 -8.61
C ARG A 99 -8.63 -13.85 -7.16
N PHE A 100 -8.48 -12.57 -6.86
CA PHE A 100 -8.67 -12.04 -5.50
C PHE A 100 -9.00 -10.55 -5.52
N LYS A 101 -9.44 -10.03 -4.37
CA LYS A 101 -9.56 -8.59 -4.14
C LYS A 101 -8.29 -8.09 -3.45
N ALA A 102 -7.80 -6.93 -3.85
CA ALA A 102 -6.62 -6.33 -3.26
C ALA A 102 -6.92 -4.92 -2.76
N LEU A 103 -6.53 -4.64 -1.52
CA LEU A 103 -6.38 -3.28 -0.99
C LEU A 103 -5.11 -2.66 -1.60
N ILE A 104 -5.20 -1.43 -2.08
CA ILE A 104 -4.02 -0.64 -2.46
C ILE A 104 -3.59 0.18 -1.23
N ASP A 105 -2.40 -0.08 -0.71
CA ASP A 105 -1.96 0.51 0.57
C ASP A 105 -0.52 1.00 0.52
N SER A 106 -0.34 2.32 0.53
CA SER A 106 0.97 2.97 0.64
C SER A 106 1.55 2.95 2.05
N GLY A 107 0.75 2.60 3.06
CA GLY A 107 1.21 2.42 4.44
C GLY A 107 1.87 1.06 4.70
N THR A 108 1.77 0.11 3.76
CA THR A 108 2.33 -1.23 3.89
C THR A 108 3.53 -1.42 2.97
N SER A 109 4.67 -1.85 3.52
CA SER A 109 5.92 -2.00 2.75
C SER A 109 5.87 -3.10 1.70
N PHE A 110 5.21 -4.23 1.98
CA PHE A 110 5.23 -5.42 1.14
C PHE A 110 3.83 -5.85 0.69
N THR A 111 3.78 -6.60 -0.40
CA THR A 111 2.53 -7.15 -0.93
C THR A 111 2.17 -8.44 -0.21
N PHE A 112 0.88 -8.57 0.12
CA PHE A 112 0.30 -9.74 0.74
C PHE A 112 -0.75 -10.36 -0.17
N LEU A 113 -0.69 -11.67 -0.38
CA LEU A 113 -1.65 -12.40 -1.21
C LEU A 113 -2.48 -13.33 -0.33
N PRO A 114 -3.78 -13.54 -0.63
CA PRO A 114 -4.55 -14.58 0.04
C PRO A 114 -3.82 -15.92 -0.02
N GLU A 115 -3.94 -16.72 1.04
CA GLU A 115 -3.13 -17.93 1.27
C GLU A 115 -3.03 -18.85 0.03
N ASP A 116 -4.16 -19.14 -0.62
CA ASP A 116 -4.19 -20.04 -1.77
C ASP A 116 -3.52 -19.43 -3.03
N VAL A 117 -3.62 -18.11 -3.19
CA VAL A 117 -2.95 -17.34 -4.25
C VAL A 117 -1.46 -17.23 -3.97
N TYR A 118 -1.08 -17.00 -2.70
CA TYR A 118 0.31 -16.96 -2.25
C TYR A 118 1.01 -18.28 -2.58
N GLU A 119 0.46 -19.41 -2.13
CA GLU A 119 1.07 -20.72 -2.34
C GLU A 119 1.22 -21.06 -3.83
N LYS A 120 0.21 -20.81 -4.67
CA LYS A 120 0.33 -21.02 -6.13
C LYS A 120 1.43 -20.15 -6.75
N THR A 121 1.46 -18.87 -6.36
CA THR A 121 2.40 -17.88 -6.88
C THR A 121 3.84 -18.21 -6.48
N ALA A 122 4.04 -18.49 -5.19
CA ALA A 122 5.35 -18.76 -4.63
C ALA A 122 5.92 -20.11 -5.12
N ASN A 123 5.08 -21.13 -5.28
CA ASN A 123 5.50 -22.42 -5.83
C ASN A 123 5.89 -22.32 -7.32
N GLU A 124 5.15 -21.57 -8.15
CA GLU A 124 5.56 -21.35 -9.55
C GLU A 124 6.84 -20.50 -9.65
N PHE A 125 6.96 -19.47 -8.82
CA PHE A 125 8.19 -18.68 -8.73
C PHE A 125 9.38 -19.55 -8.36
N HIS A 126 9.24 -20.40 -7.34
CA HIS A 126 10.26 -21.37 -6.94
C HIS A 126 10.63 -22.33 -8.06
N ARG A 127 9.63 -22.90 -8.74
CA ARG A 127 9.83 -23.82 -9.87
C ARG A 127 10.67 -23.18 -10.97
N GLN A 128 10.47 -21.90 -11.26
CA GLN A 128 11.22 -21.19 -12.30
C GLN A 128 12.61 -20.74 -11.85
N VAL A 129 12.77 -20.32 -10.59
CA VAL A 129 14.10 -20.05 -10.02
C VAL A 129 14.96 -21.31 -10.01
N ASN A 130 14.34 -22.48 -9.75
CA ASN A 130 14.98 -23.80 -9.79
C ASN A 130 16.30 -23.85 -9.00
N SER A 131 16.24 -23.37 -7.74
CA SER A 131 17.38 -23.31 -6.84
C SER A 131 16.97 -23.76 -5.43
N THR A 132 17.96 -24.06 -4.60
CA THR A 132 17.73 -24.51 -3.21
C THR A 132 17.25 -23.34 -2.36
N ILE A 133 16.13 -23.53 -1.67
CA ILE A 133 15.62 -22.56 -0.70
C ILE A 133 16.65 -22.38 0.42
N SER A 134 16.94 -21.13 0.76
CA SER A 134 17.80 -20.73 1.86
C SER A 134 17.02 -19.86 2.84
N THR A 135 17.54 -19.72 4.05
CA THR A 135 17.01 -18.79 5.06
C THR A 135 18.04 -17.71 5.36
N PHE A 136 17.56 -16.51 5.64
CA PHE A 136 18.38 -15.39 6.05
C PHE A 136 17.83 -14.84 7.36
N GLU A 137 18.68 -14.71 8.37
CA GLU A 137 18.28 -14.19 9.67
C GLU A 137 17.74 -12.76 9.55
N GLY A 138 16.60 -12.49 10.19
CA GLY A 138 15.94 -11.17 10.14
C GLY A 138 15.05 -10.93 8.91
N TYR A 139 14.97 -11.88 7.97
CA TYR A 139 14.12 -11.76 6.78
C TYR A 139 12.90 -12.70 6.87
N PRO A 140 11.67 -12.21 6.65
CA PRO A 140 10.46 -12.99 6.93
C PRO A 140 10.04 -13.96 5.80
N TRP A 141 10.72 -13.93 4.66
CA TRP A 141 10.26 -14.66 3.47
C TRP A 141 10.70 -16.13 3.45
N LYS A 142 9.77 -17.01 3.09
CA LYS A 142 9.98 -18.46 2.94
C LYS A 142 10.82 -18.81 1.71
N TYR A 143 10.63 -18.11 0.60
CA TYR A 143 11.28 -18.42 -0.68
C TYR A 143 12.44 -17.48 -0.93
N CYS A 144 13.59 -17.80 -0.34
CA CYS A 144 14.85 -17.10 -0.55
C CYS A 144 15.91 -18.02 -1.18
N TYR A 145 16.87 -17.43 -1.87
CA TYR A 145 17.89 -18.13 -2.63
C TYR A 145 19.23 -17.43 -2.46
N LYS A 146 20.31 -18.20 -2.34
CA LYS A 146 21.67 -17.66 -2.37
C LYS A 146 22.02 -17.17 -3.77
N SER A 147 22.72 -16.05 -3.84
CA SER A 147 23.30 -15.53 -5.07
C SER A 147 24.82 -15.48 -4.91
N SER A 148 25.56 -15.78 -5.98
CA SER A 148 26.98 -15.42 -6.04
C SER A 148 27.10 -13.93 -6.39
N SER A 149 28.19 -13.30 -6.00
CA SER A 149 28.48 -11.90 -6.36
C SER A 149 28.86 -11.71 -7.82
N GLN A 150 29.11 -12.80 -8.57
CA GLN A 150 29.60 -12.76 -9.94
C GLN A 150 28.50 -12.81 -11.00
N ASP A 151 27.32 -13.37 -10.68
CA ASP A 151 26.18 -13.47 -11.60
C ASP A 151 24.97 -12.72 -11.07
N SER A 152 24.29 -11.97 -11.95
CA SER A 152 23.00 -11.38 -11.59
C SER A 152 21.95 -12.48 -11.43
N PRO A 153 21.13 -12.42 -10.36
CA PRO A 153 20.11 -13.44 -10.14
C PRO A 153 19.08 -13.42 -11.26
N LYS A 154 18.79 -14.60 -11.82
CA LYS A 154 17.73 -14.78 -12.82
C LYS A 154 16.38 -14.80 -12.12
N ILE A 155 15.78 -13.61 -12.00
CA ILE A 155 14.49 -13.43 -11.34
C ILE A 155 13.38 -13.62 -12.38
N PRO A 156 12.46 -14.58 -12.18
CA PRO A 156 11.26 -14.71 -13.02
C PRO A 156 10.43 -13.43 -12.98
N SER A 157 9.95 -12.98 -14.14
CA SER A 157 9.03 -11.84 -14.21
C SER A 157 7.71 -12.19 -13.51
N MET A 158 7.04 -11.17 -12.95
CA MET A 158 5.75 -11.34 -12.31
C MET A 158 4.78 -10.29 -12.86
N LYS A 159 3.55 -10.70 -13.14
CA LYS A 159 2.51 -9.81 -13.68
C LYS A 159 1.15 -10.12 -13.06
N LEU A 160 0.43 -9.08 -12.66
CA LEU A 160 -0.97 -9.18 -12.27
C LEU A 160 -1.87 -8.84 -13.47
N LEU A 161 -2.96 -9.59 -13.62
CA LEU A 161 -3.98 -9.37 -14.64
C LEU A 161 -5.17 -8.66 -14.04
N PHE A 162 -5.75 -7.75 -14.81
CA PHE A 162 -6.91 -6.96 -14.42
C PHE A 162 -7.97 -6.97 -15.53
N ALA A 163 -9.15 -6.48 -15.17
CA ALA A 163 -10.27 -6.34 -16.09
C ALA A 163 -9.89 -5.53 -17.35
N MET A 164 -10.67 -5.74 -18.41
CA MET A 164 -10.47 -5.05 -19.70
C MET A 164 -9.09 -5.31 -20.34
N ASN A 165 -8.53 -6.49 -20.10
CA ASN A 165 -7.22 -6.92 -20.63
C ASN A 165 -6.06 -6.01 -20.18
N ASN A 166 -6.23 -5.29 -19.06
CA ASN A 166 -5.15 -4.53 -18.45
C ASN A 166 -4.20 -5.47 -17.71
N SER A 167 -2.93 -5.07 -17.62
CA SER A 167 -1.97 -5.81 -16.81
C SER A 167 -0.95 -4.93 -16.13
N PHE A 168 -0.48 -5.41 -14.98
CA PHE A 168 0.49 -4.71 -14.14
C PHE A 168 1.74 -5.57 -14.00
N MET A 169 2.80 -5.16 -14.69
CA MET A 169 4.10 -5.85 -14.64
C MET A 169 4.84 -5.42 -13.39
N ILE A 170 5.03 -6.32 -12.43
CA ILE A 170 5.76 -6.00 -11.20
C ILE A 170 7.20 -5.62 -11.57
N HIS A 171 7.65 -4.45 -11.12
CA HIS A 171 8.99 -3.95 -11.41
C HIS A 171 10.08 -4.86 -10.88
N ASN A 172 10.01 -5.14 -9.58
CA ASN A 172 10.91 -6.06 -8.91
C ASN A 172 10.12 -6.90 -7.88
N PRO A 173 9.88 -8.20 -8.15
CA PRO A 173 9.13 -9.05 -7.22
C PRO A 173 9.98 -9.56 -6.06
N VAL A 174 11.28 -9.24 -6.00
CA VAL A 174 12.20 -9.77 -4.98
C VAL A 174 12.80 -8.68 -4.10
N PHE A 175 13.17 -9.07 -2.90
CA PHE A 175 14.00 -8.29 -2.00
C PHE A 175 15.44 -8.82 -2.07
N MET A 176 16.40 -7.92 -2.28
CA MET A 176 17.82 -8.27 -2.39
C MET A 176 18.46 -8.29 -1.01
N VAL A 177 19.12 -9.41 -0.67
CA VAL A 177 19.78 -9.61 0.63
C VAL A 177 21.27 -9.36 0.48
N TYR A 178 21.78 -8.36 1.19
CA TYR A 178 23.19 -7.99 1.21
C TYR A 178 23.83 -8.40 2.53
N GLY A 179 25.01 -9.01 2.43
CA GLY A 179 25.88 -9.33 3.55
C GLY A 179 27.20 -8.55 3.47
N ILE A 180 28.17 -8.91 4.30
CA ILE A 180 29.47 -8.22 4.40
C ILE A 180 30.23 -8.24 3.07
N GLN A 181 30.06 -9.30 2.28
CA GLN A 181 30.75 -9.49 0.99
C GLN A 181 29.91 -9.03 -0.22
N GLY A 182 28.84 -8.26 0.01
CA GLY A 182 27.92 -7.80 -1.04
C GLY A 182 26.68 -8.68 -1.16
N LEU A 183 26.15 -8.80 -2.39
CA LEU A 183 24.92 -9.56 -2.65
C LEU A 183 25.09 -11.02 -2.20
N THR A 184 24.28 -11.42 -1.22
CA THR A 184 24.31 -12.77 -0.62
C THR A 184 23.15 -13.62 -1.11
N GLY A 185 22.03 -12.99 -1.46
CA GLY A 185 20.85 -13.68 -1.95
C GLY A 185 19.71 -12.75 -2.29
N PHE A 186 18.56 -13.35 -2.58
CA PHE A 186 17.31 -12.64 -2.81
C PHE A 186 16.13 -13.48 -2.33
N CYS A 187 15.02 -12.81 -2.03
CA CYS A 187 13.79 -13.43 -1.54
C CYS A 187 12.59 -12.98 -2.36
N LEU A 188 11.62 -13.84 -2.64
CA LEU A 188 10.33 -13.43 -3.16
C LEU A 188 9.66 -12.48 -2.14
N ALA A 189 9.48 -11.21 -2.51
CA ALA A 189 9.03 -10.14 -1.60
C ALA A 189 7.50 -10.10 -1.44
N VAL A 190 6.91 -11.27 -1.21
CA VAL A 190 5.46 -11.45 -1.05
C VAL A 190 5.20 -12.35 0.15
N GLN A 191 4.13 -12.06 0.90
CA GLN A 191 3.74 -12.82 2.09
C GLN A 191 2.27 -13.29 1.99
N PRO A 192 1.89 -14.33 2.74
CA PRO A 192 0.48 -14.69 2.88
C PRO A 192 -0.27 -13.62 3.70
N ALA A 193 -1.49 -13.30 3.28
CA ALA A 193 -2.41 -12.44 4.00
C ALA A 193 -3.19 -13.26 5.06
N ASP A 194 -3.55 -12.62 6.18
CA ASP A 194 -4.36 -13.24 7.25
C ASP A 194 -5.84 -13.47 6.85
N GLY A 195 -6.25 -13.09 5.64
CA GLY A 195 -7.62 -13.24 5.14
C GLY A 195 -7.74 -13.21 3.63
N ASP A 196 -8.98 -13.14 3.14
CA ASP A 196 -9.30 -13.30 1.71
C ASP A 196 -9.03 -12.06 0.84
N ILE A 197 -8.65 -10.94 1.47
CA ILE A 197 -8.29 -9.69 0.78
C ILE A 197 -6.77 -9.54 0.83
N GLY A 198 -6.14 -9.50 -0.34
CA GLY A 198 -4.73 -9.19 -0.47
C GLY A 198 -4.43 -7.71 -0.29
N ILE A 199 -3.15 -7.36 -0.25
CA ILE A 199 -2.65 -5.99 -0.17
C ILE A 199 -1.60 -5.82 -1.26
N ILE A 200 -1.77 -4.82 -2.13
CA ILE A 200 -0.71 -4.33 -3.01
C ILE A 200 0.00 -3.21 -2.26
N GLY A 201 1.19 -3.53 -1.78
CA GLY A 201 2.02 -2.65 -0.97
C GLY A 201 3.02 -1.84 -1.80
N LEU A 202 3.82 -1.05 -1.07
CA LEU A 202 4.84 -0.17 -1.63
C LEU A 202 5.75 -0.87 -2.64
N ASN A 203 6.25 -2.07 -2.30
CA ASN A 203 7.15 -2.84 -3.15
C ASN A 203 6.63 -3.11 -4.57
N PHE A 204 5.31 -3.22 -4.76
CA PHE A 204 4.71 -3.41 -6.08
C PHE A 204 4.35 -2.08 -6.75
N MET A 205 4.12 -1.01 -5.97
CA MET A 205 3.88 0.34 -6.48
C MET A 205 5.15 1.08 -6.92
N THR A 206 6.33 0.68 -6.42
CA THR A 206 7.62 1.25 -6.83
C THR A 206 7.87 1.13 -8.33
N GLY A 207 8.38 2.20 -8.95
CA GLY A 207 8.62 2.31 -10.39
C GLY A 207 7.36 2.65 -11.20
N TYR A 208 6.28 3.03 -10.53
CA TYR A 208 5.00 3.40 -11.12
C TYR A 208 4.46 4.71 -10.56
N ARG A 209 3.77 5.45 -11.44
CA ARG A 209 2.82 6.49 -11.05
C ARG A 209 1.46 5.82 -10.86
N MET A 210 1.02 5.68 -9.62
CA MET A 210 -0.24 5.08 -9.20
C MET A 210 -1.27 6.19 -9.04
N VAL A 211 -2.27 6.22 -9.92
CA VAL A 211 -3.28 7.30 -10.00
C VAL A 211 -4.58 6.82 -9.36
N PHE A 212 -5.04 7.55 -8.35
CA PHE A 212 -6.30 7.32 -7.67
C PHE A 212 -7.30 8.35 -8.19
N ASP A 213 -8.00 8.01 -9.28
CA ASP A 213 -9.03 8.84 -9.86
C ASP A 213 -10.36 8.55 -9.15
N ARG A 214 -10.72 9.41 -8.20
CA ARG A 214 -11.91 9.21 -7.36
C ARG A 214 -13.16 9.83 -7.99
N GLU A 215 -12.99 10.68 -9.01
CA GLU A 215 -14.09 11.16 -9.86
C GLU A 215 -14.63 10.02 -10.72
N ASN A 216 -13.72 9.30 -11.39
CA ASN A 216 -14.07 8.19 -12.29
C ASN A 216 -13.99 6.81 -11.61
N LEU A 217 -13.71 6.78 -10.31
CA LEU A 217 -13.67 5.57 -9.47
C LEU A 217 -12.74 4.47 -10.02
N ASN A 218 -11.54 4.86 -10.43
CA ASN A 218 -10.54 3.94 -10.98
C ASN A 218 -9.14 4.13 -10.37
N LEU A 219 -8.39 3.04 -10.37
CA LEU A 219 -6.95 3.05 -10.17
C LEU A 219 -6.27 3.00 -11.54
N GLY A 220 -5.47 4.01 -11.86
CA GLY A 220 -4.59 4.05 -13.02
C GLY A 220 -3.14 3.74 -12.66
N TRP A 221 -2.36 3.21 -13.60
CA TRP A 221 -0.91 3.07 -13.45
C TRP A 221 -0.16 3.23 -14.77
N SER A 222 1.00 3.88 -14.68
CA SER A 222 1.98 3.99 -15.75
C SER A 222 3.40 3.91 -15.18
N ARG A 223 4.35 3.37 -15.95
CA ARG A 223 5.77 3.39 -15.57
C ARG A 223 6.22 4.84 -15.34
N SER A 224 6.98 5.07 -14.28
CA SER A 224 7.52 6.39 -13.97
C SER A 224 8.78 6.28 -13.13
N LYS A 225 9.69 7.25 -13.31
CA LYS A 225 10.86 7.47 -12.46
C LYS A 225 10.65 8.53 -11.38
N CYS A 226 9.41 8.99 -11.22
CA CYS A 226 9.05 10.08 -10.31
C CYS A 226 9.76 11.42 -10.63
N GLU A 227 10.20 11.57 -11.87
CA GLU A 227 10.71 12.83 -12.42
C GLU A 227 9.54 13.70 -12.90
N ASP A 228 9.72 15.02 -12.89
CA ASP A 228 8.65 15.98 -13.13
C ASP A 228 8.27 16.06 -14.61
N GLU A 229 7.34 15.22 -15.06
CA GLU A 229 6.48 15.53 -16.21
C GLU A 229 5.15 16.08 -15.70
N ILE A 230 5.19 17.31 -15.19
CA ILE A 230 3.98 18.09 -14.90
C ILE A 230 3.38 18.52 -16.24
N ILE A 231 2.53 17.68 -16.82
CA ILE A 231 1.56 18.15 -17.81
C ILE A 231 0.44 18.80 -17.01
N TRP A 232 0.59 20.09 -16.71
CA TRP A 232 -0.51 20.90 -16.20
C TRP A 232 -1.57 20.95 -17.29
N ALA A 233 -2.62 20.14 -17.20
CA ALA A 233 -3.81 20.38 -17.99
C ALA A 233 -4.36 21.74 -17.51
N PRO A 234 -4.49 22.76 -18.36
CA PRO A 234 -4.96 24.07 -17.93
C PRO A 234 -6.44 23.95 -17.54
N GLY A 235 -6.70 23.76 -16.25
CA GLY A 235 -7.98 24.11 -15.66
C GLY A 235 -8.16 25.61 -15.83
N ASN A 236 -9.14 26.02 -16.63
CA ASN A 236 -9.55 27.43 -16.76
C ASN A 236 -9.80 28.02 -15.36
N PRO A 237 -9.01 28.99 -14.87
CA PRO A 237 -9.35 29.67 -13.65
C PRO A 237 -10.33 30.79 -14.00
N SER A 238 -11.60 30.44 -14.29
CA SER A 238 -12.69 31.43 -14.19
C SER A 238 -13.12 31.54 -12.73
N GLY A 239 -12.20 32.01 -11.90
CA GLY A 239 -12.41 32.30 -10.49
C GLY A 239 -11.29 33.24 -10.08
N SER A 240 -11.65 34.46 -9.71
CA SER A 240 -10.70 35.49 -9.27
C SER A 240 -9.65 34.88 -8.34
N ALA A 241 -8.38 35.04 -8.70
CA ALA A 241 -7.27 34.69 -7.84
C ALA A 241 -7.39 35.51 -6.55
N ASN A 242 -7.98 34.92 -5.52
CA ASN A 242 -7.79 35.42 -4.17
C ASN A 242 -6.32 35.16 -3.86
N PRO A 243 -5.50 36.21 -3.58
CA PRO A 243 -4.14 35.97 -3.17
C PRO A 243 -4.15 35.09 -1.93
N LEU A 244 -3.34 34.03 -1.93
CA LEU A 244 -3.02 33.29 -0.71
C LEU A 244 -2.67 34.31 0.38
N PRO A 245 -3.16 34.15 1.62
CA PRO A 245 -2.68 34.97 2.71
C PRO A 245 -1.18 34.68 2.90
N THR A 246 -0.36 35.61 2.43
CA THR A 246 1.08 35.62 2.65
C THR A 246 1.33 35.79 4.14
N ASN A 247 2.06 34.85 4.73
CA ASN A 247 2.66 34.95 6.07
C ASN A 247 1.75 35.48 7.18
N GLN A 248 0.77 34.67 7.59
CA GLN A 248 0.48 34.58 9.02
C GLN A 248 0.91 33.20 9.50
N GLU A 249 2.17 33.09 9.93
CA GLU A 249 2.45 32.20 11.05
C GLU A 249 1.48 32.63 12.16
N GLN A 250 0.47 31.81 12.46
CA GLN A 250 -0.21 31.91 13.74
C GLN A 250 0.80 31.51 14.82
N ARG A 251 1.74 32.41 15.13
CA ARG A 251 2.48 32.37 16.38
C ARG A 251 1.48 32.68 17.47
N ILE A 252 1.03 31.65 18.16
CA ILE A 252 0.51 31.81 19.50
C ILE A 252 1.68 32.35 20.35
N PRO A 253 1.60 33.54 20.95
CA PRO A 253 2.68 34.07 21.77
C PRO A 253 2.93 33.12 22.95
N GLY A 254 4.08 32.44 22.97
CA GLY A 254 4.50 31.60 24.10
C GLY A 254 4.75 30.11 23.81
N GLN A 255 4.53 29.60 22.59
CA GLN A 255 4.93 28.23 22.24
C GLN A 255 6.17 28.22 21.34
N HIS A 256 7.23 27.54 21.80
CA HIS A 256 8.36 27.18 20.95
C HIS A 256 7.90 26.10 19.97
N ALA A 257 8.13 26.33 18.68
CA ALA A 257 7.98 25.27 17.68
C ALA A 257 8.95 24.15 18.04
N VAL A 258 8.41 22.98 18.40
CA VAL A 258 9.20 21.78 18.64
C VAL A 258 9.64 21.27 17.28
N SER A 259 10.92 21.00 17.11
CA SER A 259 11.43 20.39 15.88
C SER A 259 10.72 19.06 15.63
N PRO A 260 10.40 18.72 14.36
CA PRO A 260 9.83 17.42 14.03
C PRO A 260 10.68 16.31 14.62
N ALA A 261 10.02 15.31 15.22
CA ALA A 261 10.76 14.17 15.75
C ALA A 261 11.39 13.39 14.57
N VAL A 262 12.66 13.00 14.74
CA VAL A 262 13.36 12.25 13.69
C VAL A 262 12.64 10.92 13.49
N ALA A 263 12.08 10.70 12.30
CA ALA A 263 11.49 9.43 11.92
C ALA A 263 12.54 8.32 12.03
N GLY A 264 12.24 7.29 12.81
CA GLY A 264 13.06 6.08 12.86
C GLY A 264 13.02 5.33 11.53
N ARG A 265 14.03 4.51 11.25
CA ARG A 265 13.94 3.52 10.16
C ARG A 265 12.74 2.61 10.43
N ALA A 266 11.93 2.36 9.40
CA ALA A 266 10.83 1.41 9.50
C ALA A 266 11.34 0.06 10.04
N PRO A 267 10.64 -0.56 11.02
CA PRO A 267 11.02 -1.88 11.52
C PRO A 267 11.04 -2.92 10.40
N LEU A 268 11.96 -3.89 10.47
CA LEU A 268 11.97 -5.06 9.57
C LEU A 268 10.73 -5.98 9.78
N ARG A 269 9.93 -5.72 10.82
CA ARG A 269 8.66 -6.40 11.05
C ARG A 269 7.53 -5.73 10.27
N PRO A 270 6.71 -6.50 9.53
CA PRO A 270 5.59 -5.93 8.80
C PRO A 270 4.62 -5.22 9.76
N SER A 271 4.33 -3.95 9.48
CA SER A 271 3.27 -3.21 10.15
C SER A 271 1.94 -3.56 9.51
N ALA A 272 1.31 -4.63 9.96
CA ALA A 272 -0.11 -4.87 9.71
C ALA A 272 -0.90 -4.44 10.96
N ALA A 273 -2.05 -3.81 10.77
CA ALA A 273 -2.97 -3.53 11.87
C ALA A 273 -3.35 -4.86 12.56
N PRO A 274 -3.30 -4.97 13.90
CA PRO A 274 -3.63 -6.21 14.58
C PRO A 274 -5.10 -6.56 14.36
N PRO A 275 -5.45 -7.81 13.97
CA PRO A 275 -6.84 -8.23 13.90
C PRO A 275 -7.46 -8.28 15.29
N SER A 276 -8.74 -7.90 15.38
CA SER A 276 -9.53 -8.08 16.60
C SER A 276 -9.55 -9.56 16.98
N THR A 277 -8.90 -9.91 18.09
CA THR A 277 -8.82 -11.29 18.58
C THR A 277 -10.18 -11.76 19.06
N ARG A 278 -10.92 -12.53 18.24
CA ARG A 278 -11.90 -13.48 18.78
C ARG A 278 -11.12 -14.66 19.34
N ARG A 279 -10.89 -14.66 20.66
CA ARG A 279 -10.38 -15.84 21.38
C ARG A 279 -11.37 -17.00 21.22
N ALA A 280 -11.00 -17.98 20.41
CA ALA A 280 -11.57 -19.32 20.49
C ALA A 280 -10.83 -20.07 21.61
N SER A 281 -11.40 -20.12 22.81
CA SER A 281 -10.98 -21.04 23.86
C SER A 281 -11.85 -22.29 23.80
N HIS A 282 -11.28 -23.40 23.31
CA HIS A 282 -11.82 -24.73 23.57
C HIS A 282 -11.20 -25.29 24.85
N LEU A 283 -12.02 -26.02 25.61
CA LEU A 283 -11.81 -26.79 26.86
C LEU A 283 -12.10 -26.04 28.16
N MET A 284 -13.34 -26.08 28.64
CA MET A 284 -13.81 -27.09 29.60
C MET A 284 -15.32 -26.92 29.84
N GLN A 285 -16.04 -28.03 29.95
CA GLN A 285 -17.48 -28.11 30.18
C GLN A 285 -17.85 -27.79 31.65
N TRP A 286 -19.13 -27.44 31.85
CA TRP A 286 -19.94 -27.42 33.08
C TRP A 286 -19.90 -26.16 33.96
N LEU A 287 -20.86 -25.25 33.72
CA LEU A 287 -22.05 -24.97 34.57
C LEU A 287 -22.63 -23.58 34.24
N LEU A 288 -23.86 -23.55 33.74
CA LEU A 288 -24.76 -22.38 33.77
C LEU A 288 -25.31 -22.24 35.21
N PRO A 289 -25.59 -21.02 35.72
CA PRO A 289 -26.81 -20.32 35.27
C PRO A 289 -26.72 -18.79 35.13
N LEU A 290 -27.61 -18.30 34.26
CA LEU A 290 -28.29 -17.00 34.22
C LEU A 290 -27.65 -15.78 34.89
N LEU A 291 -27.35 -14.76 34.08
CA LEU A 291 -27.84 -13.41 34.37
C LEU A 291 -28.11 -12.65 33.06
N VAL A 292 -29.40 -12.48 32.80
CA VAL A 292 -29.96 -11.50 31.86
C VAL A 292 -29.71 -10.12 32.45
N LEU A 293 -29.07 -9.21 31.72
CA LEU A 293 -29.24 -7.77 31.92
C LEU A 293 -29.13 -7.07 30.56
N PHE A 294 -30.31 -6.74 30.04
CA PHE A 294 -30.53 -5.68 29.06
C PHE A 294 -30.07 -4.34 29.65
N VAL A 295 -29.24 -3.58 28.92
CA VAL A 295 -29.33 -2.11 28.93
C VAL A 295 -28.90 -1.56 27.56
N SER A 296 -29.88 -1.28 26.71
CA SER A 296 -30.02 0.03 26.06
C SER A 296 -31.02 0.80 26.93
N PRO A 297 -30.95 2.14 27.09
CA PRO A 297 -31.22 3.04 25.96
C PRO A 297 -30.51 4.42 25.95
N THR A 298 -30.45 4.98 24.74
CA THR A 298 -30.61 6.40 24.34
C THR A 298 -29.94 7.52 25.15
N LEU A 299 -29.04 8.26 24.50
CA LEU A 299 -29.28 9.63 23.99
C LEU A 299 -28.30 9.95 22.86
#